data_AF-A0A5P2DE78-F1
#
_entry.id   AF-A0A5P2DE78-F1
#
_cell.length_a   1.000
_cell.length_b   1.000
_cell.length_c   1.000
_cell.angle_alpha   90.00
_cell.angle_beta   90.00
_cell.angle_gamma   90.00
#
_symmetry.space_group_name_H-M   'P 1'
#
loop_
_entity.id
_entity.type
_entity.pdbx_description
1 polymer ?
#
loop_
_entity_poly.entity_id
_entity_poly.type
_entity_poly.pdbx_seq_one_letter_code
_entity_poly.pdbx_strand_id
1 'polypeptide(L)' 'MSLTLAAPQTEATAPTLAPREQEALRHIAAGCTYLQTARQMGLSKHTVDAYLRRIRAKLNISTTAEMTRLAISMGL' A
#
# COMPACT_ATOMS: atom_id res chain seq x y z
N MET A 1 25.58 -16.58 10.32
CA MET A 1 24.93 -15.25 10.36
C MET A 1 24.18 -15.09 9.05
N SER A 2 22.91 -15.42 9.04
CA SER A 2 22.10 -15.48 7.82
C SER A 2 20.82 -14.72 8.06
N LEU A 3 20.59 -13.65 7.28
CA LEU A 3 19.45 -13.52 6.36
C LEU A 3 19.28 -12.06 5.93
N THR A 4 19.59 -11.83 4.65
CA THR A 4 18.83 -11.04 3.69
C THR A 4 18.59 -9.57 4.00
N LEU A 5 19.41 -8.72 3.35
CA LEU A 5 19.11 -7.33 3.02
C LEU A 5 17.73 -7.25 2.35
N ALA A 6 16.73 -6.79 3.10
CA ALA A 6 15.41 -6.47 2.56
C ALA A 6 15.52 -5.23 1.68
N ALA A 7 15.40 -5.48 0.37
CA ALA A 7 14.97 -4.64 -0.76
C ALA A 7 15.24 -3.12 -0.74
N PRO A 8 15.69 -2.55 -1.88
CA PRO A 8 16.02 -1.13 -2.00
C PRO A 8 14.80 -0.28 -1.67
N GLN A 9 14.96 0.61 -0.70
CA GLN A 9 13.97 1.62 -0.38
C GLN A 9 14.00 2.64 -1.52
N THR A 10 13.19 2.41 -2.55
CA THR A 10 13.00 3.39 -3.63
C THR A 10 12.35 4.62 -3.03
N GLU A 11 13.20 5.60 -2.74
CA GLU A 11 12.89 7.01 -2.61
C GLU A 11 12.13 7.46 -3.86
N ALA A 12 10.80 7.43 -3.81
CA ALA A 12 9.93 8.06 -4.78
C ALA A 12 9.02 9.03 -4.03
N THR A 13 9.47 10.28 -4.01
CA THR A 13 8.77 11.49 -3.58
C THR A 13 7.32 11.52 -4.08
N ALA A 14 6.34 11.21 -3.22
CA ALA A 14 4.91 11.47 -3.41
C ALA A 14 4.18 11.49 -2.03
N PRO A 15 3.12 12.30 -1.87
CA PRO A 15 2.83 13.02 -0.62
C PRO A 15 2.12 12.17 0.47
N THR A 16 2.50 12.40 1.74
CA THR A 16 1.67 12.26 2.98
C THR A 16 1.12 10.87 3.37
N LEU A 17 1.48 9.78 2.68
CA LEU A 17 1.13 8.42 3.13
C LEU A 17 2.18 7.87 4.10
N ALA A 18 1.72 7.21 5.18
CA ALA A 18 2.62 6.53 6.09
C ALA A 18 3.29 5.34 5.37
N PRO A 19 4.51 4.93 5.75
CA PRO A 19 5.23 3.84 5.07
C PRO A 19 4.41 2.54 5.00
N ARG A 20 3.65 2.20 6.06
CA ARG A 20 2.74 1.05 6.07
C ARG A 20 1.52 1.21 5.17
N GLU A 21 1.01 2.42 5.01
CA GLU A 21 -0.08 2.72 4.08
C GLU A 21 0.38 2.58 2.63
N GLN A 22 1.59 3.08 2.33
CA GLN A 22 2.21 2.95 1.01
C GLN A 22 2.52 1.49 0.66
N GLU A 23 3.02 0.70 1.62
CA GLU A 23 3.26 -0.74 1.44
C GLU A 23 1.96 -1.48 1.12
N ALA A 24 0.87 -1.19 1.85
CA ALA A 24 -0.45 -1.75 1.53
C ALA A 24 -0.92 -1.33 0.12
N LEU A 25 -0.75 -0.05 -0.23
CA LEU A 25 -1.12 0.50 -1.53
C LEU A 25 -0.37 -0.18 -2.68
N ARG A 26 0.93 -0.45 -2.52
CA ARG A 26 1.77 -1.17 -3.49
C ARG A 26 1.23 -2.56 -3.80
N HIS A 27 0.87 -3.33 -2.77
CA HIS A 27 0.29 -4.66 -3.00
C HIS A 27 -1.04 -4.57 -3.75
N ILE A 28 -1.89 -3.58 -3.44
CA ILE A 28 -3.15 -3.37 -4.18
C ILE A 28 -2.88 -2.94 -5.63
N ALA A 29 -1.86 -2.10 -5.87
CA ALA A 29 -1.44 -1.70 -7.21
C ALA A 29 -0.94 -2.90 -8.03
N ALA A 30 -0.23 -3.83 -7.38
CA ALA A 30 0.22 -5.10 -7.96
C ALA A 30 -0.92 -6.11 -8.22
N GLY A 31 -2.17 -5.76 -7.91
CA GLY A 31 -3.34 -6.63 -8.12
C GLY A 31 -3.61 -7.63 -6.98
N CYS A 32 -2.94 -7.49 -5.83
CA CYS A 32 -3.26 -8.30 -4.67
C CYS A 32 -4.63 -7.92 -4.09
N THR A 33 -5.36 -8.92 -3.59
CA THR A 33 -6.59 -8.67 -2.82
C THR A 33 -6.25 -8.24 -1.39
N TYR A 34 -7.20 -7.61 -0.69
CA TYR A 34 -7.00 -7.20 0.72
C TYR A 34 -6.50 -8.32 1.64
N LEU A 35 -6.96 -9.55 1.42
CA LEU A 35 -6.51 -10.73 2.17
C LEU A 35 -5.07 -11.11 1.84
N GLN A 36 -4.67 -11.01 0.57
CA GLN A 36 -3.30 -11.29 0.15
C GLN A 36 -2.35 -10.21 0.68
N THR A 37 -2.71 -8.93 0.57
CA THR A 37 -1.97 -7.82 1.17
C THR A 37 -1.82 -8.01 2.67
N ALA A 38 -2.89 -8.38 3.37
CA ALA A 38 -2.86 -8.64 4.81
C ALA A 38 -1.87 -9.77 5.13
N ARG A 39 -1.91 -10.89 4.39
CA ARG A 39 -0.95 -12.00 4.57
C ARG A 39 0.49 -11.60 4.27
N GLN A 40 0.73 -10.84 3.21
CA GLN A 40 2.07 -10.36 2.82
C GLN A 40 2.66 -9.43 3.88
N MET A 41 1.83 -8.57 4.48
CA MET A 41 2.26 -7.64 5.52
C MET A 41 2.24 -8.23 6.94
N GLY A 42 1.77 -9.46 7.13
CA GLY A 42 1.58 -10.06 8.45
C GLY A 42 0.50 -9.37 9.30
N LEU A 43 -0.52 -8.80 8.66
CA LEU A 43 -1.60 -8.05 9.28
C LEU A 43 -2.96 -8.76 9.13
N SER A 44 -3.96 -8.29 9.87
CA SER A 44 -5.36 -8.67 9.62
C SER A 44 -5.95 -7.90 8.44
N LYS A 45 -6.91 -8.52 7.74
CA LYS A 45 -7.74 -7.84 6.72
C LYS A 45 -8.33 -6.54 7.26
N HIS A 46 -8.73 -6.52 8.52
CA HIS A 46 -9.30 -5.34 9.16
C HIS A 46 -8.31 -4.19 9.26
N THR A 47 -7.04 -4.48 9.59
CA THR A 47 -5.97 -3.49 9.63
C THR A 47 -5.69 -2.92 8.24
N VAL A 48 -5.66 -3.77 7.22
CA VAL A 48 -5.52 -3.32 5.82
C VAL A 48 -6.68 -2.43 5.42
N ASP A 49 -7.92 -2.82 5.73
CA ASP A 49 -9.12 -1.99 5.47
C ASP A 49 -9.01 -0.61 6.13
N ALA A 50 -8.54 -0.56 7.38
CA ALA A 50 -8.31 0.70 8.09
C ALA A 50 -7.25 1.57 7.40
N TYR A 51 -6.15 0.99 6.92
CA TYR A 51 -5.15 1.72 6.13
C TYR A 51 -5.75 2.26 4.83
N LEU A 52 -6.52 1.46 4.11
CA LEU A 52 -7.16 1.91 2.87
C LEU A 52 -8.17 3.03 3.12
N ARG A 53 -8.92 3.00 4.22
CA ARG A 53 -9.80 4.11 4.61
C ARG A 53 -9.01 5.40 4.87
N ARG A 54 -7.87 5.31 5.54
CA ARG A 54 -7.00 6.48 5.79
C ARG A 54 -6.39 7.01 4.50
N ILE A 55 -5.91 6.13 3.62
CA ILE A 55 -5.40 6.49 2.29
C ILE A 55 -6.50 7.21 1.50
N ARG A 56 -7.71 6.66 1.50
CA ARG A 56 -8.88 7.27 0.85
C ARG A 56 -9.20 8.65 1.38
N ALA A 57 -9.19 8.83 2.71
CA ALA A 57 -9.42 10.13 3.33
C ALA A 57 -8.30 11.13 3.01
N LYS A 58 -7.03 10.68 2.96
CA LYS A 58 -5.87 11.54 2.66
C LYS A 58 -5.81 11.96 1.18
N LEU A 59 -6.14 11.05 0.28
CA LEU A 59 -6.08 11.27 -1.17
C LEU A 59 -7.44 11.73 -1.76
N ASN A 60 -8.46 11.86 -0.92
CA ASN A 60 -9.83 12.23 -1.28
C ASN A 60 -10.44 11.35 -2.41
N ILE A 61 -10.24 10.03 -2.30
CA ILE A 61 -10.69 9.02 -3.27
C ILE A 61 -11.72 8.09 -2.64
N SER A 62 -12.71 7.67 -3.42
CA SER A 62 -13.83 6.87 -2.92
C SER A 62 -13.73 5.40 -3.30
N THR A 63 -13.06 5.10 -4.41
CA THR A 63 -13.01 3.75 -4.98
C THR A 63 -11.63 3.12 -4.92
N THR A 64 -11.59 1.79 -4.88
CA THR A 64 -10.33 1.03 -4.98
C THR A 64 -9.69 1.19 -6.35
N ALA A 65 -10.49 1.34 -7.41
CA ALA A 65 -10.01 1.55 -8.77
C ALA A 65 -9.23 2.87 -8.88
N GLU A 66 -9.75 3.96 -8.29
CA GLU A 66 -9.02 5.23 -8.19
C GLU A 66 -7.73 5.07 -7.40
N MET A 67 -7.76 4.33 -6.31
CA MET A 67 -6.60 4.03 -5.46
C MET A 67 -5.50 3.31 -6.23
N THR A 68 -5.85 2.28 -7.01
CA THR A 68 -4.94 1.56 -7.90
C THR A 68 -4.41 2.47 -9.01
N ARG A 69 -5.28 3.29 -9.62
CA ARG A 69 -4.89 4.25 -10.66
C ARG A 69 -3.89 5.29 -10.13
N LEU A 70 -4.12 5.79 -8.93
CA LEU A 70 -3.22 6.76 -8.26
C LEU A 70 -1.89 6.10 -7.92
N ALA A 71 -1.89 4.86 -7.44
CA ALA A 71 -0.67 4.11 -7.17
C ALA A 71 0.16 3.91 -8.45
N ILE A 72 -0.47 3.53 -9.56
CA ILE A 72 0.20 3.43 -10.88
C ILE A 72 0.72 4.80 -11.33
N SER A 73 -0.07 5.86 -11.17
CA SER A 73 0.35 7.24 -11.50
C SER A 73 1.51 7.73 -10.63
N MET A 74 1.67 7.19 -9.43
CA MET A 74 2.79 7.46 -8.53
C MET A 74 4.01 6.54 -8.79
N GLY A 75 3.92 5.61 -9.75
CA GLY A 75 4.98 4.68 -10.10
C GLY A 75 5.23 3.57 -9.05
N LEU A 76 4.20 3.24 -8.27
CA LEU A 76 4.28 2.26 -7.17
C LEU A 76 4.14 0.80 -7.61
#